data_AF-M1CDW2-F1
#
_entry.id   AF-M1CDW2-F1
#
_cell.length_a   1.000
_cell.length_b   1.000
_cell.length_c   1.000
_cell.angle_alpha   90.00
_cell.angle_beta   90.00
_cell.angle_gamma   90.00
#
_symmetry.space_group_name_H-M   'P 1'
#
loop_
_entity.id
_entity.type
_entity.pdbx_description
1 polymer ?
#
loop_
_entity_poly.entity_id
_entity_poly.type
_entity_poly.pdbx_seq_one_letter_code
_entity_poly.pdbx_strand_id
1 'polypeptide(L)'
;MWHEDGLTFKEIANFPGRAVAIKEQTVLEYILEAAREGCKMNWTRFCEETGLTRETFLSIQNAASKVGREKLKPIKTELPEEVSYGQIKAYLTMQEAGVSAEVFSSKSEQSCNEDECLTEISEVLQNSIIPSDMQGDDDIVEAPGITGINGASSPGKTEGAESHLLTEEIRKEAASSEGDFLIHKKRQRVKAAEGESFRALVATEESILSWLKNFDDGVTLSDLLEHFNGSTEKSLVNLLCCLEGEFLIYRKNNLYKLL
;
A
#
# COMPACT_ATOMS: atom_id res chain seq x y z
N MET A 1 -32.47 12.15 1.61
CA MET A 1 -32.50 12.25 3.11
C MET A 1 -31.14 12.57 3.73
N TRP A 2 -30.38 11.61 4.28
CA TRP A 2 -29.14 11.97 5.02
C TRP A 2 -28.09 12.63 4.12
N HIS A 3 -27.81 12.04 2.96
CA HIS A 3 -26.81 12.54 2.03
C HIS A 3 -27.35 13.71 1.19
N GLU A 4 -28.56 13.57 0.64
CA GLU A 4 -29.14 14.51 -0.33
C GLU A 4 -29.75 15.77 0.32
N ASP A 5 -30.44 15.63 1.46
CA ASP A 5 -31.17 16.73 2.12
C ASP A 5 -30.38 17.33 3.28
N GLY A 6 -29.15 16.84 3.55
CA GLY A 6 -28.28 17.31 4.64
C GLY A 6 -28.82 17.08 6.06
N LEU A 7 -29.86 16.25 6.23
CA LEU A 7 -30.51 16.00 7.51
C LEU A 7 -29.62 15.17 8.46
N THR A 8 -29.64 15.51 9.75
CA THR A 8 -28.94 14.77 10.81
C THR A 8 -29.63 13.44 11.15
N PHE A 9 -28.91 12.52 11.79
CA PHE A 9 -29.46 11.28 12.34
C PHE A 9 -30.68 11.55 13.23
N LYS A 10 -30.63 12.62 14.03
CA LYS A 10 -31.71 13.04 14.93
C LYS A 10 -32.95 13.55 14.18
N GLU A 11 -32.77 14.34 13.12
CA GLU A 11 -33.88 14.82 12.29
C GLU A 11 -34.52 13.68 11.49
N ILE A 12 -33.72 12.74 10.97
CA ILE A 12 -34.20 11.56 10.27
C ILE A 12 -34.92 10.61 11.24
N ALA A 13 -34.41 10.46 12.46
CA ALA A 13 -35.03 9.67 13.52
C ALA A 13 -36.43 10.19 13.87
N ASN A 14 -36.59 11.50 13.95
CA ASN A 14 -37.83 12.19 14.33
C ASN A 14 -38.60 12.77 13.12
N PHE A 15 -38.34 12.28 11.91
CA PHE A 15 -38.86 12.89 10.68
C PHE A 15 -40.40 12.92 10.65
N PRO A 16 -41.05 14.09 10.42
CA PRO A 16 -42.49 14.25 10.59
C PRO A 16 -43.35 13.45 9.60
N GLY A 17 -42.76 12.94 8.52
CA GLY A 17 -43.42 12.02 7.59
C GLY A 17 -43.50 10.56 8.08
N ARG A 18 -42.88 10.20 9.22
CA ARG A 18 -43.02 8.86 9.83
C ARG A 18 -44.17 8.83 10.83
N ALA A 19 -44.91 7.71 10.85
CA ALA A 19 -45.94 7.45 11.87
C ALA A 19 -45.36 7.25 13.28
N VAL A 20 -44.09 6.83 13.41
CA VAL A 20 -43.39 6.61 14.68
C VAL A 20 -41.91 7.01 14.51
N ALA A 21 -41.36 7.72 15.50
CA ALA A 21 -39.94 8.05 15.54
C ALA A 21 -39.08 6.77 15.73
N ILE A 22 -37.95 6.70 15.04
CA ILE A 22 -36.97 5.61 15.16
C ILE A 22 -35.77 6.05 15.99
N LYS A 23 -34.88 5.12 16.37
CA LYS A 23 -33.65 5.48 17.09
C LYS A 23 -32.59 5.98 16.12
N GLU A 24 -31.76 6.93 16.56
CA GLU A 24 -30.58 7.40 15.80
C GLU A 24 -29.65 6.24 15.43
N GLN A 25 -29.49 5.26 16.32
CA GLN A 25 -28.75 4.02 16.05
C GLN A 25 -29.30 3.21 14.85
N THR A 26 -30.62 3.26 14.61
CA THR A 26 -31.26 2.61 13.45
C THR A 26 -31.03 3.42 12.18
N VAL A 27 -31.00 4.76 12.27
CA VAL A 27 -30.63 5.63 11.15
C VAL A 27 -29.19 5.38 10.72
N LEU A 28 -28.26 5.32 11.68
CA LEU A 28 -26.86 4.96 11.47
C LEU A 28 -26.73 3.61 10.75
N GLU A 29 -27.49 2.60 11.17
CA GLU A 29 -27.45 1.27 10.57
C GLU A 29 -27.96 1.25 9.12
N TYR A 30 -29.05 1.96 8.80
CA TYR A 30 -29.51 2.11 7.41
C TYR A 30 -28.50 2.84 6.51
N ILE A 31 -27.80 3.84 7.05
CA ILE A 31 -26.80 4.61 6.31
C ILE A 31 -25.56 3.76 6.01
N LEU A 32 -25.11 2.93 6.97
CA LEU A 32 -24.02 1.98 6.74
C LEU A 32 -24.41 0.88 5.74
N GLU A 33 -25.65 0.38 5.76
CA GLU A 33 -26.08 -0.63 4.79
C GLU A 33 -26.15 -0.07 3.37
N ALA A 34 -26.71 1.14 3.20
CA ALA A 34 -26.70 1.84 1.91
C ALA A 34 -25.28 2.06 1.37
N ALA A 35 -24.32 2.38 2.24
CA ALA A 35 -22.91 2.50 1.86
C ALA A 35 -22.29 1.16 1.44
N ARG A 36 -22.66 0.03 2.09
CA ARG A 36 -22.25 -1.32 1.65
C ARG A 36 -22.87 -1.73 0.32
N GLU A 37 -24.11 -1.31 0.05
CA GLU A 37 -24.77 -1.48 -1.25
C GLU A 37 -24.14 -0.60 -2.37
N GLY A 38 -23.14 0.24 -2.05
CA GLY A 38 -22.41 1.05 -3.01
C GLY A 38 -23.03 2.43 -3.26
N CYS A 39 -23.95 2.89 -2.40
CA CYS A 39 -24.46 4.26 -2.48
C CYS A 39 -23.36 5.27 -2.17
N LYS A 40 -23.29 6.36 -2.96
CA LYS A 40 -22.37 7.47 -2.68
C LYS A 40 -22.72 8.09 -1.33
N MET A 41 -21.69 8.29 -0.50
CA MET A 41 -21.82 8.81 0.86
C MET A 41 -20.65 9.72 1.21
N ASN A 42 -20.94 10.84 1.89
CA ASN A 42 -19.91 11.71 2.47
C ASN A 42 -19.41 11.11 3.79
N TRP A 43 -18.29 10.39 3.75
CA TRP A 43 -17.70 9.76 4.93
C TRP A 43 -17.22 10.76 5.99
N THR A 44 -16.74 11.94 5.59
CA THR A 44 -16.28 13.00 6.52
C THR A 44 -17.43 13.42 7.44
N ARG A 45 -18.57 13.82 6.86
CA ARG A 45 -19.77 14.20 7.62
C ARG A 45 -20.29 13.05 8.48
N PHE A 46 -20.23 11.81 7.98
CA PHE A 46 -20.66 10.64 8.74
C PHE A 46 -19.78 10.41 9.97
N CYS A 47 -18.46 10.57 9.83
CA CYS A 47 -17.51 10.46 10.92
C CYS A 47 -17.71 11.54 11.99
N GLU A 48 -17.90 12.80 11.58
CA GLU A 48 -18.20 13.91 12.49
C GLU A 48 -19.47 13.65 13.31
N GLU A 49 -20.54 13.20 12.65
CA GLU A 49 -21.83 12.98 13.29
C GLU A 49 -21.87 11.71 14.16
N THR A 50 -21.10 10.68 13.83
CA THR A 50 -20.91 9.48 14.69
C THR A 50 -19.88 9.68 15.80
N GLY A 51 -19.21 10.83 15.86
CA GLY A 51 -18.07 11.07 16.75
C GLY A 51 -16.90 10.12 16.50
N LEU A 52 -16.83 9.49 15.32
CA LEU A 52 -15.71 8.65 14.92
C LEU A 52 -14.53 9.57 14.59
N THR A 53 -13.62 9.75 15.53
CA THR A 53 -12.42 10.58 15.32
C THR A 53 -11.28 9.78 14.68
N ARG A 54 -10.24 10.47 14.20
CA ARG A 54 -9.01 9.84 13.70
C ARG A 54 -8.34 8.95 14.76
N GLU A 55 -8.34 9.38 16.02
CA GLU A 55 -7.82 8.59 17.14
C GLU A 55 -8.62 7.29 17.31
N THR A 56 -9.95 7.40 17.41
CA THR A 56 -10.85 6.26 17.51
C THR A 56 -10.71 5.31 16.32
N PHE A 57 -10.58 5.84 15.10
CA PHE A 57 -10.36 5.04 13.89
C PHE A 57 -9.04 4.25 13.95
N LEU A 58 -7.92 4.90 14.32
CA LEU A 58 -6.62 4.24 14.46
C LEU A 58 -6.62 3.21 15.60
N SER A 59 -7.32 3.48 16.71
CA SER A 59 -7.52 2.50 17.78
C SER A 59 -8.29 1.28 17.28
N ILE A 60 -9.40 1.46 16.56
CA ILE A 60 -10.17 0.35 15.97
C ILE A 60 -9.32 -0.41 14.93
N GLN A 61 -8.54 0.28 14.11
CA GLN A 61 -7.64 -0.32 13.12
C GLN A 61 -6.57 -1.21 13.78
N ASN A 62 -5.94 -0.74 14.85
CA ASN A 62 -4.96 -1.51 15.61
C ASN A 62 -5.61 -2.73 16.28
N ALA A 63 -6.76 -2.55 16.93
CA ALA A 63 -7.53 -3.66 17.52
C ALA A 63 -7.90 -4.71 16.46
N ALA A 64 -8.50 -4.31 15.34
CA ALA A 64 -8.90 -5.21 14.26
C ALA A 64 -7.72 -5.91 13.58
N SER A 65 -6.54 -5.27 13.51
CA SER A 65 -5.30 -5.91 13.03
C SER A 65 -4.79 -7.00 13.97
N LYS A 66 -5.08 -6.92 15.28
CA LYS A 66 -4.69 -7.94 16.27
C LYS A 66 -5.67 -9.12 16.34
N VAL A 67 -6.98 -8.85 16.35
CA VAL A 67 -8.01 -9.87 16.67
C VAL A 67 -8.82 -10.36 15.46
N GLY A 68 -8.55 -9.82 14.28
CA GLY A 68 -9.33 -10.06 13.06
C GLY A 68 -10.41 -9.00 12.83
N ARG A 69 -10.76 -8.81 11.55
CA ARG A 69 -11.77 -7.83 11.10
C ARG A 69 -13.19 -8.39 11.13
N GLU A 70 -13.34 -9.71 11.28
CA GLU A 70 -14.59 -10.44 11.07
C GLU A 70 -15.45 -10.60 12.34
N LYS A 71 -14.96 -10.15 13.51
CA LYS A 71 -15.68 -10.29 14.79
C LYS A 71 -15.74 -8.98 15.58
N LEU A 72 -16.94 -8.40 15.66
CA LEU A 72 -17.20 -7.17 16.44
C LEU A 72 -16.86 -7.28 17.94
N LYS A 73 -17.10 -8.45 18.57
CA LYS A 73 -16.91 -8.62 20.02
C LYS A 73 -15.44 -8.57 20.46
N PRO A 74 -14.51 -9.36 19.87
CA PRO A 74 -13.07 -9.23 20.14
C PRO A 74 -12.51 -7.83 19.89
N ILE A 75 -12.98 -7.15 18.83
CA ILE A 75 -12.55 -5.77 18.55
C ILE A 75 -12.99 -4.85 19.69
N LYS A 76 -14.24 -4.96 20.17
CA LYS A 76 -14.73 -4.14 21.30
C LYS A 76 -14.02 -4.46 22.63
N THR A 77 -13.53 -5.67 22.86
CA THR A 77 -12.79 -6.00 24.10
C THR A 77 -11.38 -5.42 24.15
N GLU A 78 -10.77 -5.12 23.00
CA GLU A 78 -9.46 -4.43 22.91
C GLU A 78 -9.58 -2.89 22.94
N LEU A 79 -10.79 -2.36 22.97
CA LEU A 79 -11.08 -0.92 22.81
C LEU A 79 -11.60 -0.27 24.10
N PRO A 80 -11.38 1.05 24.28
CA PRO A 80 -11.97 1.82 25.38
C PRO A 80 -13.50 1.66 25.45
N GLU A 81 -14.10 1.87 26.62
CA GLU A 81 -15.55 1.73 26.81
C GLU A 81 -16.32 2.74 25.94
N GLU A 82 -15.74 3.93 25.77
CA GLU A 82 -16.18 5.08 25.00
C GLU A 82 -16.42 4.76 23.52
N VAL A 83 -15.70 3.78 22.95
CA VAL A 83 -15.80 3.44 21.52
C VAL A 83 -17.04 2.60 21.24
N SER A 84 -18.06 3.18 20.61
CA SER A 84 -19.33 2.50 20.41
C SER A 84 -19.26 1.38 19.37
N TYR A 85 -20.15 0.37 19.47
CA TYR A 85 -20.31 -0.63 18.42
C TYR A 85 -20.69 0.01 17.06
N GLY A 86 -21.33 1.18 17.05
CA GLY A 86 -21.62 1.95 15.85
C GLY A 86 -20.35 2.45 15.16
N GLN A 87 -19.38 2.96 15.93
CA GLN A 87 -18.06 3.40 15.44
C GLN A 87 -17.23 2.23 14.90
N ILE A 88 -17.29 1.05 15.55
CA ILE A 88 -16.62 -0.16 15.05
C ILE A 88 -17.26 -0.64 13.73
N LYS A 89 -18.60 -0.68 13.66
CA LYS A 89 -19.32 -0.98 12.41
C LYS A 89 -18.95 0.01 11.30
N ALA A 90 -18.91 1.30 11.60
CA ALA A 90 -18.54 2.35 10.67
C ALA A 90 -17.13 2.14 10.10
N TYR A 91 -16.13 1.89 10.95
CA TYR A 91 -14.77 1.56 10.51
C TYR A 91 -14.75 0.34 9.56
N LEU A 92 -15.48 -0.73 9.89
CA LEU A 92 -15.53 -1.93 9.05
C LEU A 92 -16.16 -1.63 7.69
N THR A 93 -17.27 -0.89 7.64
CA THR A 93 -17.94 -0.51 6.39
C THR A 93 -17.09 0.47 5.56
N MET A 94 -16.38 1.43 6.19
CA MET A 94 -15.40 2.28 5.50
C MET A 94 -14.35 1.43 4.80
N GLN A 95 -13.78 0.45 5.51
CA GLN A 95 -12.76 -0.44 4.97
C GLN A 95 -13.30 -1.45 3.94
N GLU A 96 -14.58 -1.80 3.97
CA GLU A 96 -15.28 -2.55 2.90
C GLU A 96 -15.44 -1.68 1.64
N ALA A 97 -15.73 -0.39 1.81
CA ALA A 97 -15.84 0.60 0.73
C ALA A 97 -14.50 1.14 0.21
N GLY A 98 -13.36 0.63 0.69
CA GLY A 98 -12.02 1.08 0.28
C GLY A 98 -11.59 2.44 0.86
N VAL A 99 -12.25 2.90 1.92
CA VAL A 99 -12.06 4.23 2.52
C VAL A 99 -11.03 4.18 3.65
N SER A 100 -10.00 5.01 3.51
CA SER A 100 -8.85 5.14 4.43
C SER A 100 -9.07 6.26 5.47
N ALA A 101 -8.09 6.43 6.37
CA ALA A 101 -8.05 7.52 7.36
C ALA A 101 -7.88 8.93 6.74
N GLU A 102 -7.69 9.02 5.42
CA GLU A 102 -7.66 10.28 4.64
C GLU A 102 -8.92 11.14 4.85
N VAL A 103 -10.07 10.51 5.15
CA VAL A 103 -11.33 11.18 5.53
C VAL A 103 -11.19 12.15 6.71
N PHE A 104 -10.21 11.94 7.59
CA PHE A 104 -9.93 12.83 8.73
C PHE A 104 -8.92 13.93 8.42
N SER A 105 -8.31 13.92 7.23
CA SER A 105 -7.34 14.92 6.79
C SER A 105 -8.01 16.16 6.22
N SER A 106 -9.29 16.10 5.87
CA SER A 106 -10.07 17.21 5.33
C SER A 106 -10.53 18.19 6.43
N LYS A 107 -9.56 18.89 7.04
CA LYS A 107 -9.78 20.19 7.70
C LYS A 107 -9.07 21.31 6.95
N SER A 108 -9.47 21.47 5.69
CA SER A 108 -9.39 22.74 4.98
C SER A 108 -10.55 22.83 3.97
N GLU A 109 -11.50 23.71 4.31
CA GLU A 109 -12.45 24.41 3.45
C GLU A 109 -13.35 23.63 2.47
N GLN A 110 -14.66 23.68 2.72
CA GLN A 110 -15.66 23.67 1.67
C GLN A 110 -15.96 25.12 1.25
N SER A 111 -15.19 25.63 0.30
CA SER A 111 -15.52 26.81 -0.49
C SER A 111 -15.18 26.49 -1.94
N CYS A 112 -16.17 26.54 -2.84
CA CYS A 112 -15.88 26.44 -4.27
C CYS A 112 -15.27 27.77 -4.72
N ASN A 113 -13.96 27.79 -4.97
CA ASN A 113 -13.29 28.68 -5.92
C ASN A 113 -11.97 28.05 -6.35
N GLU A 114 -11.45 28.54 -7.46
CA GLU A 114 -10.14 28.18 -8.01
C GLU A 114 -9.00 28.63 -7.07
N ASP A 115 -7.81 28.08 -7.33
CA ASP A 115 -6.48 28.41 -6.82
C ASP A 115 -5.88 27.74 -5.54
N GLU A 116 -4.61 27.40 -5.77
CA GLU A 116 -3.48 27.14 -4.86
C GLU A 116 -3.36 25.85 -4.01
N CYS A 117 -2.09 25.51 -3.79
CA CYS A 117 -1.54 24.20 -3.45
C CYS A 117 -0.48 24.35 -2.33
N LEU A 118 -0.05 23.23 -1.74
CA LEU A 118 0.91 23.12 -0.63
C LEU A 118 0.26 23.53 0.71
N THR A 119 0.51 22.91 1.86
CA THR A 119 1.59 22.00 2.33
C THR A 119 0.92 21.06 3.37
N GLU A 120 1.40 19.87 3.77
CA GLU A 120 2.60 19.65 4.58
C GLU A 120 2.72 18.14 4.87
N ILE A 121 3.83 17.52 4.45
CA ILE A 121 4.31 16.24 4.99
C ILE A 121 5.81 16.39 5.19
N SER A 122 6.19 16.82 6.39
CA SER A 122 7.59 16.96 6.78
C SER A 122 7.73 16.96 8.30
N GLU A 123 7.56 15.79 8.93
CA GLU A 123 8.30 15.45 10.14
C GLU A 123 8.28 13.93 10.38
N VAL A 124 9.26 13.43 11.14
CA VAL A 124 9.48 12.00 11.47
C VAL A 124 9.95 11.09 10.31
N LEU A 125 11.03 11.47 9.61
CA LEU A 125 11.98 10.47 9.04
C LEU A 125 13.40 11.00 8.75
N GLN A 126 13.94 11.84 9.64
CA GLN A 126 15.38 12.10 9.70
C GLN A 126 15.87 12.07 11.15
N ASN A 127 16.56 10.99 11.49
CA ASN A 127 17.73 10.98 12.38
C ASN A 127 18.43 9.61 12.21
N SER A 128 19.48 9.61 11.41
CA SER A 128 20.28 8.43 11.10
C SER A 128 21.76 8.80 11.22
N ILE A 129 22.57 7.80 11.59
CA ILE A 129 24.04 7.75 11.53
C ILE A 129 24.82 8.44 12.69
N ILE A 130 25.66 7.60 13.30
CA ILE A 130 26.71 7.87 14.29
C ILE A 130 27.98 8.37 13.58
N PRO A 131 28.84 9.18 14.24
CA PRO A 131 30.27 8.87 14.12
C PRO A 131 31.12 9.02 15.41
N SER A 132 32.00 8.03 15.59
CA SER A 132 33.37 8.06 16.17
C SER A 132 33.69 8.69 17.53
N ASP A 133 33.98 7.81 18.51
CA ASP A 133 35.35 7.47 18.98
C ASP A 133 36.27 8.55 19.59
N MET A 134 36.71 8.34 20.85
CA MET A 134 38.00 8.76 21.41
C MET A 134 38.42 7.92 22.65
N GLN A 135 39.59 7.29 22.50
CA GLN A 135 40.52 6.62 23.43
C GLN A 135 40.52 6.99 24.95
N GLY A 136 40.85 6.00 25.81
CA GLY A 136 41.42 6.21 27.15
C GLY A 136 41.59 4.92 27.99
N ASP A 137 42.84 4.55 28.29
CA ASP A 137 43.28 3.38 29.09
C ASP A 137 43.00 3.58 30.63
N ASP A 138 43.26 2.68 31.60
CA ASP A 138 44.12 1.47 31.67
C ASP A 138 43.72 0.56 32.89
N ASP A 139 44.55 -0.44 33.20
CA ASP A 139 44.73 -1.19 34.47
C ASP A 139 43.87 -2.45 34.79
N ILE A 140 44.34 -3.58 34.26
CA ILE A 140 44.97 -4.72 34.99
C ILE A 140 44.35 -5.16 36.34
N VAL A 141 44.07 -6.48 36.51
CA VAL A 141 44.62 -7.38 37.58
C VAL A 141 44.02 -8.81 37.56
N GLU A 142 44.91 -9.80 37.55
CA GLU A 142 44.82 -11.22 38.00
C GLU A 142 43.79 -12.23 37.44
N ALA A 143 44.35 -13.39 37.07
CA ALA A 143 43.72 -14.71 36.96
C ALA A 143 43.93 -15.47 38.32
N PRO A 144 44.00 -16.83 38.45
CA PRO A 144 43.71 -17.93 37.53
C PRO A 144 42.94 -19.15 38.13
N GLY A 145 42.55 -20.08 37.24
CA GLY A 145 42.56 -21.53 37.54
C GLY A 145 41.22 -22.23 37.81
N ILE A 146 41.11 -23.57 37.75
CA ILE A 146 42.02 -24.64 37.24
C ILE A 146 41.16 -25.87 36.81
N THR A 147 41.54 -26.60 35.75
CA THR A 147 41.24 -28.05 35.46
C THR A 147 39.79 -28.58 35.30
N GLY A 148 39.56 -29.54 34.38
CA GLY A 148 38.26 -30.24 34.29
C GLY A 148 37.99 -31.34 33.24
N ILE A 149 38.97 -31.82 32.48
CA ILE A 149 39.05 -33.13 31.74
C ILE A 149 37.77 -33.94 31.33
N ASN A 150 37.77 -34.33 30.04
CA ASN A 150 37.20 -35.56 29.41
C ASN A 150 35.67 -35.65 29.17
N GLY A 151 35.19 -36.22 28.05
CA GLY A 151 35.92 -36.73 26.88
C GLY A 151 35.05 -37.36 25.77
N ALA A 152 35.69 -37.61 24.62
CA ALA A 152 35.39 -38.54 23.52
C ALA A 152 33.92 -38.87 23.12
N SER A 153 33.57 -38.63 21.84
CA SER A 153 33.63 -39.70 20.82
C SER A 153 33.54 -39.17 19.37
N SER A 154 33.98 -39.98 18.42
CA SER A 154 34.09 -39.76 16.95
C SER A 154 34.18 -41.16 16.29
N PRO A 155 34.34 -41.34 14.96
CA PRO A 155 33.64 -40.81 13.78
C PRO A 155 33.14 -41.93 12.80
N GLY A 156 32.48 -41.54 11.70
CA GLY A 156 32.34 -42.32 10.45
C GLY A 156 31.52 -41.53 9.42
N LYS A 157 31.89 -41.25 8.15
CA LYS A 157 32.53 -42.02 7.05
C LYS A 157 31.66 -43.20 6.56
N THR A 158 31.43 -43.47 5.26
CA THR A 158 32.02 -42.92 3.99
C THR A 158 31.17 -43.31 2.75
N GLU A 159 31.41 -42.67 1.58
CA GLU A 159 31.26 -43.16 0.18
C GLU A 159 29.84 -43.57 -0.33
N GLY A 160 29.42 -43.46 -1.61
CA GLY A 160 29.96 -42.94 -2.90
C GLY A 160 28.78 -42.71 -3.90
N ALA A 161 28.85 -42.67 -5.24
CA ALA A 161 29.95 -42.71 -6.23
C ALA A 161 29.45 -42.28 -7.66
N GLU A 162 30.40 -41.94 -8.55
CA GLU A 162 30.57 -42.17 -10.03
C GLU A 162 29.41 -42.67 -10.95
N SER A 163 29.35 -42.47 -12.30
CA SER A 163 30.06 -41.65 -13.32
C SER A 163 29.39 -41.86 -14.74
N HIS A 164 29.94 -41.28 -15.83
CA HIS A 164 29.80 -41.61 -17.28
C HIS A 164 28.67 -41.02 -18.20
N LEU A 165 29.01 -39.90 -18.86
CA LEU A 165 29.25 -39.70 -20.33
C LEU A 165 28.65 -40.66 -21.41
N LEU A 166 28.04 -40.08 -22.47
CA LEU A 166 28.16 -40.34 -23.95
C LEU A 166 26.88 -39.84 -24.72
N THR A 167 26.95 -38.92 -25.72
CA THR A 167 26.93 -39.11 -27.22
C THR A 167 25.82 -40.02 -27.79
N GLU A 168 25.25 -39.86 -28.99
CA GLU A 168 25.40 -38.97 -30.16
C GLU A 168 24.00 -38.87 -30.85
N GLU A 169 23.58 -37.74 -31.43
CA GLU A 169 23.58 -37.44 -32.89
C GLU A 169 22.95 -38.50 -33.84
N ILE A 170 22.06 -38.05 -34.75
CA ILE A 170 22.02 -38.36 -36.21
C ILE A 170 20.69 -37.83 -36.82
N ARG A 171 20.80 -36.74 -37.60
CA ARG A 171 20.40 -36.56 -39.03
C ARG A 171 18.92 -36.82 -39.44
N LYS A 172 18.34 -36.29 -40.53
CA LYS A 172 18.74 -35.52 -41.75
C LYS A 172 17.40 -35.08 -42.45
N GLU A 173 17.26 -34.22 -43.46
CA GLU A 173 18.11 -33.30 -44.25
C GLU A 173 17.18 -32.37 -45.08
N ALA A 174 17.64 -31.15 -45.43
CA ALA A 174 17.38 -30.38 -46.67
C ALA A 174 15.91 -30.11 -47.19
N ALA A 175 15.64 -29.11 -48.03
CA ALA A 175 16.48 -28.17 -48.77
C ALA A 175 15.75 -26.85 -49.12
N SER A 176 16.51 -25.75 -49.35
CA SER A 176 16.21 -24.62 -50.26
C SER A 176 14.97 -23.73 -50.00
N SER A 177 14.92 -22.43 -50.37
CA SER A 177 15.86 -21.58 -51.12
C SER A 177 15.67 -20.08 -50.75
N GLU A 178 16.79 -19.42 -50.42
CA GLU A 178 17.24 -18.04 -50.78
C GLU A 178 16.41 -16.75 -50.53
N GLY A 179 17.15 -15.65 -50.25
CA GLY A 179 16.69 -14.26 -50.03
C GLY A 179 16.90 -13.76 -48.58
N ASP A 180 18.14 -13.55 -48.11
CA ASP A 180 18.92 -12.29 -48.21
C ASP A 180 18.17 -11.08 -47.58
N PHE A 181 18.65 -10.37 -46.55
CA PHE A 181 19.98 -9.74 -46.44
C PHE A 181 20.67 -9.82 -45.05
N LEU A 182 21.86 -10.44 -45.06
CA LEU A 182 23.12 -10.05 -44.39
C LEU A 182 23.12 -9.26 -43.06
N ILE A 183 23.43 -9.96 -41.97
CA ILE A 183 24.14 -9.40 -40.79
C ILE A 183 25.57 -9.94 -40.79
N HIS A 184 26.61 -9.08 -40.85
CA HIS A 184 27.98 -9.52 -40.60
C HIS A 184 28.85 -8.53 -39.79
N LYS A 185 28.91 -8.83 -38.49
CA LYS A 185 29.98 -8.55 -37.51
C LYS A 185 31.24 -7.84 -38.01
N LYS A 186 31.57 -6.73 -37.34
CA LYS A 186 32.95 -6.41 -36.92
C LYS A 186 33.05 -6.60 -35.41
N ARG A 187 33.86 -7.55 -34.93
CA ARG A 187 34.06 -7.78 -33.50
C ARG A 187 34.99 -6.71 -32.92
N GLN A 188 34.57 -6.02 -31.86
CA GLN A 188 35.47 -5.26 -30.99
C GLN A 188 35.32 -5.78 -29.56
N ARG A 189 36.43 -6.14 -28.92
CA ARG A 189 36.46 -6.65 -27.54
C ARG A 189 36.62 -5.45 -26.61
N VAL A 190 35.53 -4.98 -26.02
CA VAL A 190 35.53 -3.98 -24.94
C VAL A 190 35.16 -4.69 -23.63
N LYS A 191 35.68 -4.18 -22.51
CA LYS A 191 35.46 -4.73 -21.17
C LYS A 191 34.04 -4.46 -20.66
N ALA A 192 33.67 -5.13 -19.58
CA ALA A 192 32.39 -4.97 -18.91
C ALA A 192 32.08 -3.50 -18.52
N ALA A 193 30.85 -3.12 -18.80
CA ALA A 193 30.04 -2.01 -18.31
C ALA A 193 28.61 -2.42 -18.75
N GLU A 194 27.69 -2.90 -17.91
CA GLU A 194 27.16 -2.26 -16.70
C GLU A 194 26.95 -0.76 -16.90
N GLY A 195 25.68 -0.38 -17.06
CA GLY A 195 25.30 0.95 -17.51
C GLY A 195 24.31 0.92 -18.67
N GLU A 196 23.19 0.20 -18.53
CA GLU A 196 21.97 0.65 -19.19
C GLU A 196 21.72 2.08 -18.72
N SER A 197 21.77 3.04 -19.64
CA SER A 197 21.47 4.43 -19.30
C SER A 197 19.97 4.56 -19.10
N PHE A 198 19.49 4.19 -17.92
CA PHE A 198 18.16 4.53 -17.44
C PHE A 198 18.07 6.06 -17.41
N ARG A 199 17.60 6.63 -18.53
CA ARG A 199 17.11 7.99 -18.55
C ARG A 199 15.93 8.01 -17.59
N ALA A 200 16.09 8.75 -16.50
CA ALA A 200 15.07 8.83 -15.48
C ALA A 200 13.74 9.29 -16.12
N LEU A 201 12.73 8.42 -16.12
CA LEU A 201 11.46 8.73 -16.76
C LEU A 201 10.64 9.59 -15.81
N VAL A 202 10.43 10.84 -16.21
CA VAL A 202 9.57 11.78 -15.48
C VAL A 202 8.12 11.46 -15.84
N ALA A 203 7.30 11.25 -14.82
CA ALA A 203 5.86 11.12 -14.99
C ALA A 203 5.24 12.47 -15.38
N THR A 204 4.65 12.51 -16.57
CA THR A 204 3.65 13.50 -17.00
C THR A 204 2.31 12.79 -17.21
N GLU A 205 1.22 13.55 -17.27
CA GLU A 205 -0.15 13.04 -17.44
C GLU A 205 -0.24 12.10 -18.64
N GLU A 206 0.26 12.57 -19.79
CA GLU A 206 0.23 11.84 -21.05
C GLU A 206 1.15 10.61 -21.01
N SER A 207 2.26 10.68 -20.27
CA SER A 207 3.17 9.56 -20.10
C SER A 207 2.57 8.45 -19.24
N ILE A 208 1.88 8.80 -18.14
CA ILE A 208 1.11 7.83 -17.33
C ILE A 208 -0.01 7.21 -18.17
N LEU A 209 -0.84 8.02 -18.83
CA LEU A 209 -1.97 7.53 -19.62
C LEU A 209 -1.52 6.67 -20.82
N SER A 210 -0.42 7.05 -21.49
CA SER A 210 0.16 6.26 -22.57
C SER A 210 0.79 4.96 -22.08
N TRP A 211 1.25 4.91 -20.83
CA TRP A 211 1.79 3.70 -20.24
C TRP A 211 0.68 2.74 -19.80
N LEU A 212 -0.34 3.25 -19.10
CA LEU A 212 -1.53 2.50 -18.65
C LEU A 212 -2.29 1.83 -19.81
N LYS A 213 -2.29 2.42 -21.01
CA LYS A 213 -2.85 1.82 -22.23
C LYS A 213 -2.27 0.45 -22.61
N ASN A 214 -1.14 0.05 -22.04
CA ASN A 214 -0.51 -1.26 -22.28
C ASN A 214 -0.91 -2.32 -21.23
N PHE A 215 -1.73 -1.96 -20.22
CA PHE A 215 -2.05 -2.80 -19.06
C PHE A 215 -3.56 -2.81 -18.79
N ASP A 216 -4.30 -3.62 -19.53
CA ASP A 216 -5.75 -3.83 -19.31
C ASP A 216 -6.06 -4.29 -17.88
N ASP A 217 -5.17 -5.10 -17.30
CA ASP A 217 -5.27 -5.57 -15.91
C ASP A 217 -4.93 -4.51 -14.85
N GLY A 218 -4.38 -3.36 -15.25
CA GLY A 218 -3.95 -2.28 -14.38
C GLY A 218 -2.58 -2.50 -13.74
N VAL A 219 -2.08 -1.48 -13.06
CA VAL A 219 -0.72 -1.43 -12.48
C VAL A 219 -0.75 -0.99 -11.02
N THR A 220 0.17 -1.46 -10.19
CA THR A 220 0.31 -0.99 -8.81
C THR A 220 1.06 0.35 -8.74
N LEU A 221 0.99 1.02 -7.59
CA LEU A 221 1.83 2.19 -7.32
C LEU A 221 3.34 1.85 -7.37
N SER A 222 3.72 0.64 -6.97
CA SER A 222 5.12 0.18 -7.01
C SER A 222 5.64 0.07 -8.44
N ASP A 223 4.84 -0.51 -9.35
CA ASP A 223 5.20 -0.63 -10.77
C ASP A 223 5.33 0.76 -11.43
N LEU A 224 4.43 1.68 -11.06
CA LEU A 224 4.49 3.09 -11.47
C LEU A 224 5.76 3.78 -10.96
N LEU A 225 6.17 3.56 -9.70
CA LEU A 225 7.40 4.13 -9.12
C LEU A 225 8.67 3.56 -9.75
N GLU A 226 8.69 2.27 -10.07
CA GLU A 226 9.83 1.62 -10.74
C GLU A 226 9.98 2.15 -12.18
N HIS A 227 8.88 2.28 -12.91
CA HIS A 227 8.88 2.83 -14.27
C HIS A 227 9.19 4.34 -14.30
N PHE A 228 8.56 5.13 -13.44
CA PHE A 228 8.70 6.59 -13.38
C PHE A 228 9.71 7.05 -12.32
N ASN A 229 10.87 6.39 -12.28
CA ASN A 229 11.97 6.67 -11.36
C ASN A 229 12.59 8.09 -11.46
N GLY A 230 12.19 8.90 -12.45
CA GLY A 230 12.53 10.32 -12.54
C GLY A 230 11.58 11.25 -11.79
N SER A 231 10.44 10.76 -11.31
CA SER A 231 9.50 11.49 -10.47
C SER A 231 9.62 11.08 -9.00
N THR A 232 9.50 12.05 -8.09
CA THR A 232 9.32 11.75 -6.67
C THR A 232 7.95 11.10 -6.44
N GLU A 233 7.86 10.15 -5.51
CA GLU A 233 6.61 9.48 -5.13
C GLU A 233 5.46 10.47 -4.87
N LYS A 234 5.72 11.55 -4.11
CA LYS A 234 4.74 12.62 -3.86
C LYS A 234 4.19 13.24 -5.15
N SER A 235 5.06 13.51 -6.13
CA SER A 235 4.66 14.09 -7.42
C SER A 235 3.86 13.09 -8.25
N LEU A 236 4.26 11.83 -8.26
CA LEU A 236 3.58 10.75 -8.96
C LEU A 236 2.18 10.48 -8.37
N VAL A 237 2.07 10.41 -7.04
CA VAL A 237 0.79 10.25 -6.33
C VAL A 237 -0.12 11.45 -6.58
N ASN A 238 0.39 12.69 -6.49
CA ASN A 238 -0.39 13.88 -6.80
C ASN A 238 -0.95 13.84 -8.23
N LEU A 239 -0.12 13.42 -9.20
CA LEU A 239 -0.50 13.31 -10.60
C LEU A 239 -1.57 12.22 -10.84
N LEU A 240 -1.46 11.08 -10.17
CA LEU A 240 -2.49 10.04 -10.19
C LEU A 240 -3.82 10.53 -9.59
N CYS A 241 -3.77 11.32 -8.50
CA CYS A 241 -4.96 11.95 -7.92
C CYS A 241 -5.63 12.93 -8.90
N CYS A 242 -4.85 13.72 -9.64
CA CYS A 242 -5.38 14.59 -10.70
C CYS A 242 -6.08 13.76 -11.79
N LEU A 243 -5.42 12.74 -12.33
CA LEU A 243 -5.97 11.87 -13.39
C LEU A 243 -7.21 11.07 -12.95
N GLU A 244 -7.30 10.68 -11.67
CA GLU A 244 -8.48 10.02 -11.09
C GLU A 244 -9.63 11.04 -10.90
N GLY A 245 -9.32 12.28 -10.51
CA GLY A 245 -10.29 13.38 -10.42
C GLY A 245 -10.84 13.84 -11.77
N GLU A 246 -10.03 13.75 -12.84
CA GLU A 246 -10.44 14.05 -14.22
C GLU A 246 -11.18 12.90 -14.92
N PHE A 247 -11.40 11.77 -14.23
CA PHE A 247 -12.02 10.56 -14.80
C PHE A 247 -11.25 10.02 -16.03
N LEU A 248 -9.92 10.13 -16.02
CA LEU A 248 -9.04 9.54 -17.05
C LEU A 248 -8.50 8.16 -16.61
N ILE A 249 -8.39 7.95 -15.29
CA ILE A 249 -8.04 6.67 -14.67
C ILE A 249 -8.99 6.36 -13.52
N TYR A 250 -9.01 5.11 -13.06
CA TYR A 250 -9.69 4.71 -11.83
C TYR A 250 -8.86 3.69 -11.04
N ARG A 251 -9.00 3.70 -9.72
CA ARG A 251 -8.33 2.73 -8.83
C ARG A 251 -9.28 1.60 -8.42
N LYS A 252 -8.90 0.35 -8.66
CA LYS A 252 -9.64 -0.86 -8.23
C LYS A 252 -8.67 -1.89 -7.67
N ASN A 253 -8.92 -2.40 -6.47
CA ASN A 253 -8.07 -3.40 -5.80
C ASN A 253 -6.57 -2.97 -5.70
N ASN A 254 -6.31 -1.68 -5.45
CA ASN A 254 -4.98 -1.06 -5.46
C ASN A 254 -4.25 -1.03 -6.82
N LEU A 255 -4.96 -1.34 -7.91
CA LEU A 255 -4.48 -1.22 -9.28
C LEU A 255 -5.08 0.02 -9.94
N TYR A 256 -4.24 0.85 -10.55
CA TYR A 256 -4.65 1.95 -11.41
C TYR A 256 -4.92 1.42 -12.82
N LYS A 257 -6.06 1.79 -13.38
CA LYS A 257 -6.53 1.37 -14.72
C LYS A 257 -6.97 2.60 -15.51
N LEU A 258 -6.78 2.57 -16.82
CA LEU A 258 -7.42 3.53 -17.72
C LEU A 258 -8.95 3.32 -17.72
N LEU A 259 -9.72 4.40 -17.85
CA LEU A 259 -11.18 4.37 -18.01
C LEU A 259 -11.63 4.00 -19.44
#